data_AF-A0A399ZPB5-F1
#
_entry.id   AF-A0A399ZPB5-F1
#
_cell.length_a   1.000
_cell.length_b   1.000
_cell.length_c   1.000
_cell.angle_alpha   90.00
_cell.angle_beta   90.00
_cell.angle_gamma   90.00
#
_symmetry.space_group_name_H-M   'P 1'
#
loop_
_entity.id
_entity.type
_entity.pdbx_description
1 polymer ?
#
loop_
_entity_poly.entity_id
_entity_poly.type
_entity_poly.pdbx_seq_one_letter_code
_entity_poly.pdbx_strand_id
1 'polypeptide(L)'
;MLKKILGVSLCAALFFATALAALAQNGAGPDNALLPYGQSVTLAPNAAQWFRFQVGGKKADATAFLDAASADGLRLAVYTPQQVDAWRDGGALHALGMGSPQRQHTLGWFGSFNQAGTYYVVAYNDTGAPMDVRVTVQGDSVTTLPAPTATPNIDPLMTPTPRGQGIAGKLAFTDATGGDIYIANGDGTNLQRITFGMDPQWNHAGTQLTFARQGPVPGIYVINADGSDERLLYQTNEPRAPIWSADDSEIIFGYQGATKGGGERCFGNRCFTLPETVEWRLGAVNVADGAYHDVRTSESAITPSVAPDGTIVYSDGNIGLMKTTSTGAPQPEPFIGDLRVTSPTYNPLRLMSPVVSPDGSQIIYMVKQQPTWQIAQAAMDGGNQRLLTRDNPLALAHPSAVAPQWSPDGKQILFLSDRNGRWEFFTMNADGSNVQQVLKNITDQIEIRYDYQAGRMMSWAK
;
A
#
# COMPACT_ATOMS: atom_id res chain seq x y z
N MET A 1 62.93 41.28 15.88
CA MET A 1 63.19 41.57 14.45
C MET A 1 62.29 40.64 13.64
N LEU A 2 61.14 41.12 13.13
CA LEU A 2 60.87 41.53 11.72
C LEU A 2 61.13 40.40 10.71
N LYS A 3 60.32 40.04 9.70
CA LYS A 3 59.03 40.44 9.07
C LYS A 3 58.67 39.24 8.12
N LYS A 4 57.41 38.77 8.00
CA LYS A 4 56.44 39.02 6.90
C LYS A 4 57.07 38.99 5.48
N ILE A 5 56.60 38.20 4.49
CA ILE A 5 55.42 38.47 3.61
C ILE A 5 55.14 37.32 2.62
N LEU A 6 53.84 37.03 2.44
CA LEU A 6 53.03 36.48 1.31
C LEU A 6 53.46 35.32 0.40
N GLY A 7 52.48 34.43 0.16
CA GLY A 7 52.39 33.57 -1.03
C GLY A 7 51.17 32.64 -0.97
N VAL A 8 49.96 33.18 -1.17
CA VAL A 8 48.73 32.40 -1.38
C VAL A 8 48.80 31.76 -2.77
N SER A 9 48.57 30.44 -2.85
CA SER A 9 48.15 29.81 -4.11
C SER A 9 47.04 28.81 -3.81
N LEU A 10 45.85 29.17 -4.30
CA LEU A 10 44.61 28.42 -4.29
C LEU A 10 44.72 27.36 -5.42
N CYS A 11 44.48 26.08 -5.13
CA CYS A 11 44.13 25.15 -6.19
C CYS A 11 43.14 24.07 -5.72
N ALA A 12 41.90 24.30 -6.15
CA ALA A 12 40.86 23.36 -6.52
C ALA A 12 40.66 22.12 -5.63
N ALA A 13 39.72 22.23 -4.70
CA ALA A 13 38.96 21.08 -4.23
C ALA A 13 38.17 20.48 -5.40
N LEU A 14 38.37 19.19 -5.68
CA LEU A 14 37.45 18.42 -6.50
C LEU A 14 36.09 18.40 -5.81
N PHE A 15 35.14 19.15 -6.35
CA PHE A 15 33.73 18.92 -6.08
C PHE A 15 33.34 17.59 -6.72
N PHE A 16 33.21 16.54 -5.92
CA PHE A 16 32.30 15.45 -6.28
C PHE A 16 30.89 16.02 -6.14
N ALA A 17 30.32 16.43 -7.28
CA ALA A 17 28.89 16.63 -7.39
C ALA A 17 28.25 15.24 -7.20
N THR A 18 27.75 14.96 -6.00
CA THR A 18 26.78 13.89 -5.81
C THR A 18 25.53 14.32 -6.58
N ALA A 19 25.22 13.56 -7.64
CA ALA A 19 23.98 13.71 -8.36
C ALA A 19 22.83 13.50 -7.36
N LEU A 20 22.15 14.58 -7.01
CA LEU A 20 20.80 14.55 -6.47
C LEU A 20 19.93 13.89 -7.53
N ALA A 21 19.59 12.62 -7.35
CA ALA A 21 18.53 12.00 -8.11
C ALA A 21 17.22 12.66 -7.65
N ALA A 22 16.80 13.71 -8.36
CA ALA A 22 15.42 14.16 -8.31
C ALA A 22 14.52 12.95 -8.61
N LEU A 23 13.43 12.77 -7.85
CA LEU A 23 12.37 11.82 -8.18
C LEU A 23 12.11 11.87 -9.69
N ALA A 24 12.30 10.76 -10.39
CA ALA A 24 11.87 10.67 -11.78
C ALA A 24 10.35 10.86 -11.76
N GLN A 25 9.86 11.95 -12.36
CA GLN A 25 8.44 12.09 -12.63
C GLN A 25 8.08 10.91 -13.54
N ASN A 26 7.36 9.93 -13.02
CA ASN A 26 6.89 8.76 -13.75
C ASN A 26 5.36 8.70 -13.82
N GLY A 27 4.67 9.66 -13.18
CA GLY A 27 3.22 9.87 -13.12
C GLY A 27 2.36 8.67 -12.77
N ALA A 28 2.83 7.78 -11.91
CA ALA A 28 1.99 6.71 -11.38
C ALA A 28 0.80 7.24 -10.56
N GLY A 29 0.89 8.45 -10.01
CA GLY A 29 -0.12 9.07 -9.14
C GLY A 29 0.00 10.60 -9.04
N PRO A 30 -0.82 11.25 -8.21
CA PRO A 30 -0.85 12.71 -8.08
C PRO A 30 0.48 13.35 -7.62
N ASP A 31 1.25 12.70 -6.73
CA ASP A 31 2.50 13.28 -6.18
C ASP A 31 3.67 13.27 -7.17
N ASN A 32 3.73 12.26 -8.03
CA ASN A 32 4.74 12.06 -9.06
C ASN A 32 4.19 12.33 -10.47
N ALA A 33 3.03 12.98 -10.57
CA ALA A 33 2.35 13.30 -11.82
C ALA A 33 3.28 14.03 -12.80
N LEU A 34 3.23 13.58 -14.06
CA LEU A 34 3.97 14.16 -15.17
C LEU A 34 3.46 15.57 -15.50
N LEU A 35 4.19 16.27 -16.37
CA LEU A 35 3.77 17.55 -16.89
C LEU A 35 3.05 17.39 -18.25
N PRO A 36 1.88 17.99 -18.45
CA PRO A 36 1.08 17.81 -19.67
C PRO A 36 1.50 18.78 -20.79
N TYR A 37 2.73 18.68 -21.30
CA TYR A 37 3.25 19.53 -22.40
C TYR A 37 3.35 18.83 -23.74
N GLY A 38 2.55 17.78 -23.92
CA GLY A 38 2.55 17.06 -25.18
C GLY A 38 3.80 16.21 -25.43
N GLN A 39 4.52 15.82 -24.37
CA GLN A 39 5.49 14.73 -24.49
C GLN A 39 4.75 13.41 -24.70
N SER A 40 5.30 12.56 -25.57
CA SER A 40 4.75 11.23 -25.79
C SER A 40 5.12 10.34 -24.61
N VAL A 41 4.14 9.66 -24.03
CA VAL A 41 4.31 8.70 -22.95
C VAL A 41 3.64 7.40 -23.37
N THR A 42 4.33 6.27 -23.20
CA THR A 42 3.75 4.96 -23.44
C THR A 42 2.95 4.53 -22.22
N LEU A 43 1.62 4.47 -22.35
CA LEU A 43 0.73 3.88 -21.35
C LEU A 43 0.78 2.36 -21.48
N ALA A 44 1.09 1.67 -20.38
CA ALA A 44 0.94 0.22 -20.30
C ALA A 44 -0.53 -0.22 -20.49
N PRO A 45 -0.79 -1.47 -20.91
CA PRO A 45 -2.14 -2.03 -20.91
C PRO A 45 -2.81 -1.93 -19.54
N ASN A 46 -4.10 -1.62 -19.50
CA ASN A 46 -4.89 -1.51 -18.26
C ASN A 46 -4.29 -0.58 -17.19
N ALA A 47 -3.59 0.47 -17.60
CA ALA A 47 -2.88 1.37 -16.69
C ALA A 47 -3.41 2.80 -16.75
N ALA A 48 -3.03 3.61 -15.75
CA ALA A 48 -3.35 5.03 -15.68
C ALA A 48 -2.06 5.86 -15.53
N GLN A 49 -2.01 7.01 -16.19
CA GLN A 49 -0.91 7.95 -16.14
C GLN A 49 -1.43 9.33 -15.69
N TRP A 50 -0.87 9.83 -14.60
CA TRP A 50 -1.22 11.09 -13.98
C TRP A 50 -0.36 12.22 -14.51
N PHE A 51 -1.03 13.33 -14.79
CA PHE A 51 -0.44 14.61 -15.17
C PHE A 51 -0.99 15.69 -14.24
N ARG A 52 -0.18 16.71 -13.92
CA ARG A 52 -0.61 17.84 -13.07
C ARG A 52 -0.32 19.18 -13.71
N PHE A 53 -1.15 20.16 -13.39
CA PHE A 53 -1.02 21.55 -13.85
C PHE A 53 -1.53 22.51 -12.78
N GLN A 54 -1.08 23.78 -12.82
CA GLN A 54 -1.55 24.81 -11.90
C GLN A 54 -2.63 25.66 -12.53
N VAL A 55 -3.54 26.11 -11.70
CA VAL A 55 -4.53 27.13 -12.03
C VAL A 55 -4.31 28.33 -11.12
N GLY A 56 -4.11 29.52 -11.70
CA GLY A 56 -3.73 30.73 -10.96
C GLY A 56 -4.88 31.62 -10.46
N GLY A 57 -6.13 31.38 -10.86
CA GLY A 57 -7.22 32.33 -10.59
C GLY A 57 -8.64 31.78 -10.67
N LYS A 58 -9.62 32.60 -10.32
CA LYS A 58 -11.06 32.29 -10.42
C LYS A 58 -11.54 32.48 -11.86
N LYS A 59 -12.30 31.53 -12.40
CA LYS A 59 -12.76 31.46 -13.80
C LYS A 59 -11.63 31.26 -14.81
N ALA A 60 -10.73 30.35 -14.48
CA ALA A 60 -9.67 29.95 -15.40
C ALA A 60 -10.21 28.86 -16.32
N ASP A 61 -10.48 29.23 -17.57
CA ASP A 61 -10.86 28.25 -18.59
C ASP A 61 -9.63 27.42 -18.98
N ALA A 62 -9.84 26.12 -19.09
CA ALA A 62 -8.81 25.18 -19.46
C ALA A 62 -9.36 24.13 -20.42
N THR A 63 -8.47 23.69 -21.30
CA THR A 63 -8.70 22.58 -22.20
C THR A 63 -7.63 21.53 -21.98
N ALA A 64 -8.05 20.28 -21.78
CA ALA A 64 -7.16 19.14 -21.71
C ALA A 64 -7.39 18.23 -22.93
N PHE A 65 -6.30 17.84 -23.59
CA PHE A 65 -6.33 16.91 -24.72
C PHE A 65 -5.50 15.67 -24.40
N LEU A 66 -6.01 14.52 -24.86
CA LEU A 66 -5.31 13.26 -24.95
C LEU A 66 -5.29 12.84 -26.43
N ASP A 67 -4.12 12.94 -27.05
CA ASP A 67 -3.89 12.51 -28.42
C ASP A 67 -3.19 11.15 -28.44
N ALA A 68 -3.62 10.24 -29.32
CA ALA A 68 -3.05 8.91 -29.46
C ALA A 68 -3.20 8.40 -30.91
N ALA A 69 -2.57 7.27 -31.26
CA ALA A 69 -2.79 6.65 -32.57
C ALA A 69 -4.22 6.11 -32.77
N SER A 70 -4.94 5.82 -31.68
CA SER A 70 -6.37 5.56 -31.63
C SER A 70 -6.90 6.03 -30.28
N ALA A 71 -8.11 6.59 -30.24
CA ALA A 71 -8.79 6.91 -28.98
C ALA A 71 -9.62 5.74 -28.42
N ASP A 72 -9.76 4.64 -29.17
CA ASP A 72 -10.53 3.49 -28.76
C ASP A 72 -9.90 2.81 -27.54
N GLY A 73 -10.67 2.65 -26.47
CA GLY A 73 -10.19 2.08 -25.20
C GLY A 73 -9.31 3.01 -24.37
N LEU A 74 -9.17 4.28 -24.75
CA LEU A 74 -8.59 5.31 -23.89
C LEU A 74 -9.68 6.09 -23.14
N ARG A 75 -9.36 6.56 -21.94
CA ARG A 75 -10.17 7.57 -21.23
C ARG A 75 -9.31 8.72 -20.75
N LEU A 76 -9.93 9.90 -20.68
CA LEU A 76 -9.36 11.11 -20.10
C LEU A 76 -10.26 11.57 -18.95
N ALA A 77 -9.70 11.84 -17.78
CA ALA A 77 -10.44 12.40 -16.65
C ALA A 77 -9.70 13.59 -16.05
N VAL A 78 -10.46 14.55 -15.53
CA VAL A 78 -9.93 15.73 -14.84
C VAL A 78 -10.39 15.73 -13.39
N TYR A 79 -9.49 16.05 -12.46
CA TYR A 79 -9.76 16.05 -11.03
C TYR A 79 -9.35 17.37 -10.37
N THR A 80 -10.14 17.80 -9.39
CA THR A 80 -9.77 18.90 -8.49
C THR A 80 -8.86 18.40 -7.36
N PRO A 81 -8.06 19.28 -6.74
CA PRO A 81 -7.27 18.90 -5.57
C PRO A 81 -8.15 18.33 -4.45
N GLN A 82 -9.32 18.91 -4.18
CA GLN A 82 -10.23 18.41 -3.13
C GLN A 82 -10.79 17.01 -3.44
N GLN A 83 -11.02 16.68 -4.71
CA GLN A 83 -11.48 15.33 -5.10
C GLN A 83 -10.37 14.30 -4.89
N VAL A 84 -9.11 14.67 -5.18
CA VAL A 84 -7.95 13.82 -4.93
C VAL A 84 -7.69 13.67 -3.44
N ASP A 85 -7.80 14.73 -2.65
CA ASP A 85 -7.63 14.70 -1.20
C ASP A 85 -8.73 13.85 -0.54
N ALA A 86 -10.00 14.08 -0.88
CA ALA A 86 -11.11 13.27 -0.38
C ALA A 86 -10.98 11.79 -0.75
N TRP A 87 -10.40 11.49 -1.92
CA TRP A 87 -10.09 10.13 -2.33
C TRP A 87 -8.96 9.50 -1.50
N ARG A 88 -7.89 10.26 -1.23
CA ARG A 88 -6.80 9.84 -0.33
C ARG A 88 -7.29 9.56 1.09
N ASP A 89 -8.33 10.26 1.51
CA ASP A 89 -8.99 10.05 2.80
C ASP A 89 -10.00 8.88 2.79
N GLY A 90 -9.99 8.03 1.76
CA GLY A 90 -10.82 6.83 1.64
C GLY A 90 -12.18 7.06 0.95
N GLY A 91 -12.42 8.24 0.40
CA GLY A 91 -13.59 8.52 -0.43
C GLY A 91 -13.48 7.98 -1.86
N ALA A 92 -14.58 7.98 -2.61
CA ALA A 92 -14.55 7.61 -4.01
C ALA A 92 -13.98 8.74 -4.88
N LEU A 93 -13.10 8.39 -5.83
CA LEU A 93 -12.52 9.36 -6.76
C LEU A 93 -13.52 9.69 -7.88
N HIS A 94 -14.24 10.80 -7.72
CA HIS A 94 -15.15 11.31 -8.74
C HIS A 94 -14.45 12.35 -9.60
N ALA A 95 -14.42 12.13 -10.92
CA ALA A 95 -13.86 13.11 -11.85
C ALA A 95 -14.72 14.38 -11.86
N LEU A 96 -14.07 15.54 -11.93
CA LEU A 96 -14.73 16.81 -12.29
C LEU A 96 -15.41 16.68 -13.65
N GLY A 97 -14.78 15.97 -14.58
CA GLY A 97 -15.39 15.59 -15.85
C GLY A 97 -14.53 14.63 -16.65
N MET A 98 -15.18 13.98 -17.61
CA MET A 98 -14.56 13.03 -18.53
C MET A 98 -14.33 13.69 -19.89
N GLY A 99 -13.23 13.35 -20.55
CA GLY A 99 -12.98 13.76 -21.92
C GLY A 99 -13.95 13.09 -22.89
N SER A 100 -14.30 13.80 -23.95
CA SER A 100 -15.16 13.34 -25.03
C SER A 100 -14.39 13.29 -26.37
N PRO A 101 -14.75 12.38 -27.29
CA PRO A 101 -14.12 12.33 -28.61
C PRO A 101 -14.26 13.65 -29.36
N GLN A 102 -13.13 14.20 -29.83
CA GLN A 102 -13.09 15.42 -30.64
C GLN A 102 -12.82 15.11 -32.13
N ARG A 103 -11.97 14.11 -32.38
CA ARG A 103 -11.63 13.51 -33.68
C ARG A 103 -11.40 12.00 -33.49
N GLN A 104 -11.17 11.23 -34.56
CA GLN A 104 -10.91 9.78 -34.49
C GLN A 104 -9.76 9.36 -33.54
N HIS A 105 -8.89 10.29 -33.15
CA HIS A 105 -7.64 10.01 -32.44
C HIS A 105 -7.43 10.88 -31.17
N THR A 106 -8.44 11.65 -30.76
CA THR A 106 -8.30 12.66 -29.70
C THR A 106 -9.50 12.66 -28.76
N LEU A 107 -9.24 12.57 -27.45
CA LEU A 107 -10.20 12.95 -26.40
C LEU A 107 -9.91 14.36 -25.91
N GLY A 108 -10.96 15.15 -25.74
CA GLY A 108 -10.87 16.53 -25.23
C GLY A 108 -11.81 16.75 -24.06
N TRP A 109 -11.33 17.45 -23.04
CA TRP A 109 -12.15 17.99 -21.96
C TRP A 109 -12.03 19.52 -21.93
N PHE A 110 -13.16 20.20 -21.77
CA PHE A 110 -13.24 21.65 -21.67
C PHE A 110 -13.98 22.02 -20.39
N GLY A 111 -13.44 22.93 -19.60
CA GLY A 111 -14.09 23.40 -18.39
C GLY A 111 -13.43 24.64 -17.81
N SER A 112 -14.03 25.14 -16.73
CA SER A 112 -13.56 26.33 -16.02
C SER A 112 -13.31 26.02 -14.55
N PHE A 113 -12.20 26.53 -14.03
CA PHE A 113 -11.81 26.36 -12.64
C PHE A 113 -12.13 27.61 -11.82
N ASN A 114 -12.82 27.41 -10.70
CA ASN A 114 -13.27 28.50 -9.83
C ASN A 114 -12.32 28.76 -8.65
N GLN A 115 -11.24 28.00 -8.52
CA GLN A 115 -10.26 28.10 -7.44
C GLN A 115 -8.85 27.93 -8.01
N ALA A 116 -7.89 28.61 -7.39
CA ALA A 116 -6.49 28.40 -7.68
C ALA A 116 -6.02 27.09 -7.01
N GLY A 117 -5.10 26.36 -7.64
CA GLY A 117 -4.53 25.14 -7.07
C GLY A 117 -3.94 24.17 -8.09
N THR A 118 -3.47 23.03 -7.59
CA THR A 118 -2.95 21.91 -8.39
C THR A 118 -4.09 21.02 -8.85
N TYR A 119 -4.32 20.98 -10.16
CA TYR A 119 -5.31 20.11 -10.78
C TYR A 119 -4.64 18.96 -11.51
N TYR A 120 -5.40 17.89 -11.75
CA TYR A 120 -4.88 16.66 -12.33
C TYR A 120 -5.64 16.27 -13.59
N VAL A 121 -4.90 15.77 -14.57
CA VAL A 121 -5.44 15.07 -15.74
C VAL A 121 -4.91 13.66 -15.70
N VAL A 122 -5.79 12.67 -15.86
CA VAL A 122 -5.40 11.25 -15.87
C VAL A 122 -5.81 10.64 -17.20
N ALA A 123 -4.84 10.04 -17.86
CA ALA A 123 -5.05 9.23 -19.06
C ALA A 123 -5.11 7.75 -18.65
N TYR A 124 -6.17 7.06 -19.06
CA TYR A 124 -6.35 5.63 -18.83
C TYR A 124 -6.22 4.89 -20.15
N ASN A 125 -5.49 3.78 -20.13
CA ASN A 125 -5.47 2.81 -21.21
C ASN A 125 -6.19 1.55 -20.74
N ASP A 126 -7.44 1.38 -21.15
CA ASP A 126 -8.24 0.18 -20.83
C ASP A 126 -8.08 -0.91 -21.89
N THR A 127 -7.10 -0.77 -22.79
CA THR A 127 -6.81 -1.79 -23.81
C THR A 127 -5.83 -2.83 -23.29
N GLY A 128 -5.80 -3.99 -23.95
CA GLY A 128 -4.81 -5.04 -23.71
C GLY A 128 -3.43 -4.79 -24.32
N ALA A 129 -3.17 -3.62 -24.90
CA ALA A 129 -1.91 -3.29 -25.58
C ALA A 129 -1.35 -1.95 -25.09
N PRO A 130 -0.02 -1.75 -25.09
CA PRO A 130 0.55 -0.46 -24.75
C PRO A 130 0.17 0.58 -25.82
N MET A 131 -0.07 1.81 -25.39
CA MET A 131 -0.46 2.90 -26.28
C MET A 131 0.39 4.15 -26.02
N ASP A 132 1.00 4.67 -27.08
CA ASP A 132 1.66 5.98 -27.01
C ASP A 132 0.61 7.07 -27.02
N VAL A 133 0.66 7.90 -25.97
CA VAL A 133 -0.26 9.01 -25.79
C VAL A 133 0.47 10.31 -25.53
N ARG A 134 -0.24 11.40 -25.80
CA ARG A 134 0.24 12.75 -25.58
C ARG A 134 -0.84 13.52 -24.83
N VAL A 135 -0.51 13.99 -23.63
CA VAL A 135 -1.41 14.85 -22.84
C VAL A 135 -0.96 16.29 -22.91
N THR A 136 -1.90 17.18 -23.26
CA THR A 136 -1.67 18.63 -23.31
C THR A 136 -2.75 19.34 -22.51
N VAL A 137 -2.37 20.28 -21.63
CA VAL A 137 -3.32 21.17 -20.96
C VAL A 137 -2.97 22.63 -21.27
N GLN A 138 -3.96 23.41 -21.67
CA GLN A 138 -3.81 24.82 -22.05
C GLN A 138 -4.96 25.67 -21.50
N GLY A 139 -4.69 26.96 -21.22
CA GLY A 139 -5.68 27.92 -20.72
C GLY A 139 -5.06 29.20 -20.17
N ASP A 140 -5.85 30.28 -20.10
CA ASP A 140 -5.38 31.65 -19.82
C ASP A 140 -4.79 31.86 -18.41
N SER A 141 -5.00 30.91 -17.51
CA SER A 141 -4.42 30.92 -16.14
C SER A 141 -3.85 29.55 -15.76
N VAL A 142 -3.53 28.72 -16.75
CA VAL A 142 -2.84 27.46 -16.56
C VAL A 142 -1.33 27.71 -16.54
N THR A 143 -0.66 27.45 -15.42
CA THR A 143 0.79 27.63 -15.28
C THR A 143 1.49 26.35 -14.84
N THR A 144 2.82 26.36 -14.96
CA THR A 144 3.69 25.24 -14.66
C THR A 144 4.13 25.32 -13.18
N LEU A 145 3.93 24.27 -12.37
CA LEU A 145 4.74 24.13 -11.16
C LEU A 145 6.22 24.01 -11.56
N PRO A 146 7.16 24.66 -10.87
CA PRO A 146 8.54 24.17 -10.89
C PRO A 146 8.55 22.71 -10.42
N ALA A 147 9.52 21.92 -10.92
CA ALA A 147 9.76 20.55 -10.46
C ALA A 147 9.69 20.49 -8.91
N PRO A 148 9.19 19.39 -8.32
CA PRO A 148 9.06 19.31 -6.87
C PRO A 148 10.42 19.64 -6.24
N THR A 149 10.44 20.68 -5.40
CA THR A 149 11.63 20.99 -4.61
C THR A 149 11.91 19.76 -3.77
N ALA A 150 13.15 19.26 -3.84
CA ALA A 150 13.61 18.15 -3.01
C ALA A 150 13.13 18.32 -1.57
N THR A 151 12.69 17.22 -0.94
CA THR A 151 12.50 17.14 0.50
C THR A 151 13.68 17.83 1.18
N PRO A 152 13.47 18.77 2.12
CA PRO A 152 14.56 19.57 2.65
C PRO A 152 15.67 18.66 3.16
N ASN A 153 16.90 18.93 2.69
CA ASN A 153 18.10 18.33 3.27
C ASN A 153 18.04 18.54 4.78
N ILE A 154 18.31 17.46 5.53
CA ILE A 154 18.45 17.50 6.99
C ILE A 154 19.30 18.71 7.35
N ASP A 155 18.75 19.59 8.19
CA ASP A 155 19.51 20.69 8.77
C ASP A 155 20.78 20.09 9.40
N PRO A 156 21.99 20.41 8.89
CA PRO A 156 23.23 19.89 9.45
C PRO A 156 23.49 20.39 10.88
N LEU A 157 22.64 21.29 11.40
CA LEU A 157 22.65 21.79 12.77
C LEU A 157 21.54 21.20 13.65
N MET A 158 20.68 20.30 13.14
CA MET A 158 19.77 19.55 14.00
C MET A 158 20.59 18.72 15.00
N THR A 159 20.39 19.00 16.28
CA THR A 159 20.94 18.19 17.37
C THR A 159 20.51 16.74 17.14
N PRO A 160 21.43 15.76 17.17
CA PRO A 160 21.06 14.37 16.92
C PRO A 160 20.07 13.92 17.99
N THR A 161 18.79 13.84 17.60
CA THR A 161 17.82 13.02 18.30
C THR A 161 18.44 11.62 18.37
N PRO A 162 18.37 10.90 19.51
CA PRO A 162 18.89 9.55 19.58
C PRO A 162 18.32 8.78 18.39
N ARG A 163 19.20 8.35 17.46
CA ARG A 163 18.78 7.47 16.37
C ARG A 163 18.12 6.30 17.08
N GLY A 164 16.82 6.11 16.91
CA GLY A 164 16.21 4.83 17.29
C GLY A 164 17.08 3.75 16.67
N GLN A 165 17.31 2.63 17.37
CA GLN A 165 18.12 1.56 16.79
C GLN A 165 17.54 1.20 15.42
N GLY A 166 18.41 0.99 14.45
CA GLY A 166 17.98 0.43 13.17
C GLY A 166 17.56 -1.03 13.34
N ILE A 167 16.93 -1.55 12.30
CA ILE A 167 16.77 -2.98 12.06
C ILE A 167 17.81 -3.43 11.03
N ALA A 168 18.04 -4.73 10.89
CA ALA A 168 18.84 -5.27 9.80
C ALA A 168 18.08 -5.19 8.45
N GLY A 169 18.78 -5.13 7.33
CA GLY A 169 18.18 -5.26 6.00
C GLY A 169 17.37 -4.06 5.53
N LYS A 170 16.21 -4.30 4.90
CA LYS A 170 15.36 -3.28 4.29
C LYS A 170 13.92 -3.34 4.79
N LEU A 171 13.27 -2.19 4.85
CA LEU A 171 11.86 -2.05 5.20
C LEU A 171 11.10 -1.48 4.00
N ALA A 172 9.97 -2.09 3.67
CA ALA A 172 8.90 -1.42 2.92
C ALA A 172 7.72 -1.18 3.85
N PHE A 173 7.09 -0.01 3.77
CA PHE A 173 5.94 0.34 4.62
C PHE A 173 5.01 1.34 3.95
N THR A 174 3.76 1.40 4.41
CA THR A 174 2.78 2.41 4.00
C THR A 174 2.54 3.41 5.13
N ASP A 175 2.28 4.68 4.82
CA ASP A 175 1.93 5.69 5.84
C ASP A 175 0.49 5.55 6.32
N ALA A 176 -0.42 5.14 5.44
CA ALA A 176 -1.83 4.87 5.73
C ALA A 176 -2.38 3.81 4.77
N THR A 177 -3.57 3.27 5.06
CA THR A 177 -4.32 2.43 4.11
C THR A 177 -4.61 3.24 2.85
N GLY A 178 -4.10 2.79 1.69
CA GLY A 178 -4.28 3.48 0.42
C GLY A 178 -3.36 4.69 0.22
N GLY A 179 -2.49 4.96 1.18
CA GLY A 179 -1.54 6.07 1.18
C GLY A 179 -0.25 5.76 0.42
N ASP A 180 0.82 6.43 0.81
CA ASP A 180 2.11 6.34 0.17
C ASP A 180 2.92 5.12 0.66
N ILE A 181 3.54 4.41 -0.28
CA ILE A 181 4.42 3.26 0.00
C ILE A 181 5.87 3.71 -0.14
N TYR A 182 6.64 3.42 0.90
CA TYR A 182 8.04 3.80 1.05
C TYR A 182 8.94 2.57 1.19
N ILE A 183 10.20 2.73 0.80
CA ILE A 183 11.30 1.84 1.17
C ILE A 183 12.33 2.62 1.97
N ALA A 184 12.96 1.98 2.94
CA ALA A 184 14.15 2.47 3.62
C ALA A 184 15.11 1.33 3.94
N ASN A 185 16.39 1.67 4.14
CA ASN A 185 17.32 0.77 4.81
C ASN A 185 16.91 0.62 6.28
N GLY A 186 17.27 -0.50 6.89
CA GLY A 186 16.96 -0.78 8.28
C GLY A 186 17.62 0.19 9.27
N ASP A 187 18.68 0.89 8.89
CA ASP A 187 19.26 1.99 9.69
C ASP A 187 18.52 3.34 9.52
N GLY A 188 17.44 3.34 8.74
CA GLY A 188 16.61 4.50 8.44
C GLY A 188 17.18 5.45 7.38
N THR A 189 18.28 5.07 6.71
CA THR A 189 18.80 5.79 5.54
C THR A 189 18.07 5.36 4.26
N ASN A 190 18.31 6.08 3.15
CA ASN A 190 17.68 5.81 1.84
C ASN A 190 16.15 5.71 1.90
N LEU A 191 15.52 6.52 2.76
CA LEU A 191 14.07 6.64 2.81
C LEU A 191 13.57 7.24 1.50
N GLN A 192 12.78 6.47 0.76
CA GLN A 192 12.26 6.85 -0.55
C GLN A 192 10.80 6.43 -0.68
N ARG A 193 9.94 7.35 -1.11
CA ARG A 193 8.60 7.03 -1.63
C ARG A 193 8.75 6.38 -3.00
N ILE A 194 8.17 5.20 -3.19
CA ILE A 194 8.25 4.47 -4.46
C ILE A 194 6.91 4.39 -5.20
N THR A 195 5.80 4.34 -4.46
CA THR A 195 4.46 4.22 -5.05
C THR A 195 3.38 4.59 -4.00
N PHE A 196 2.13 4.26 -4.27
CA PHE A 196 0.99 4.40 -3.35
C PHE A 196 0.09 3.17 -3.45
N GLY A 197 -0.64 2.87 -2.37
CA GLY A 197 -1.51 1.73 -2.26
C GLY A 197 -1.59 1.25 -0.81
N MET A 198 -1.72 -0.06 -0.64
CA MET A 198 -1.76 -0.70 0.67
C MET A 198 -1.07 -2.06 0.63
N ASP A 199 -0.74 -2.55 1.81
CA ASP A 199 -0.27 -3.91 2.02
C ASP A 199 1.01 -4.28 1.24
N PRO A 200 2.08 -3.46 1.26
CA PRO A 200 3.30 -3.74 0.51
C PRO A 200 4.02 -4.98 1.06
N GLN A 201 4.39 -5.94 0.21
CA GLN A 201 5.12 -7.15 0.56
C GLN A 201 6.31 -7.42 -0.37
N TRP A 202 7.50 -7.59 0.21
CA TRP A 202 8.70 -8.02 -0.51
C TRP A 202 8.56 -9.45 -0.99
N ASN A 203 9.07 -9.72 -2.19
CA ASN A 203 9.38 -11.09 -2.60
C ASN A 203 10.57 -11.63 -1.79
N HIS A 204 10.80 -12.94 -1.82
CA HIS A 204 11.84 -13.56 -0.99
C HIS A 204 13.26 -13.08 -1.37
N ALA A 205 13.47 -12.68 -2.63
CA ALA A 205 14.72 -12.11 -3.11
C ALA A 205 14.97 -10.65 -2.71
N GLY A 206 13.95 -9.92 -2.23
CA GLY A 206 14.04 -8.48 -1.90
C GLY A 206 14.28 -7.58 -3.12
N THR A 207 13.87 -8.02 -4.31
CA THR A 207 14.04 -7.30 -5.58
C THR A 207 12.75 -6.64 -6.05
N GLN A 208 11.59 -7.13 -5.61
CA GLN A 208 10.27 -6.65 -6.02
C GLN A 208 9.32 -6.55 -4.82
N LEU A 209 8.35 -5.66 -4.95
CA LEU A 209 7.22 -5.51 -4.03
C LEU A 209 5.92 -5.85 -4.76
N THR A 210 5.02 -6.55 -4.07
CA THR A 210 3.61 -6.58 -4.43
C THR A 210 2.81 -5.70 -3.48
N PHE A 211 1.72 -5.12 -3.96
CA PHE A 211 0.83 -4.27 -3.18
C PHE A 211 -0.55 -4.20 -3.83
N ALA A 212 -1.56 -3.78 -3.05
CA ALA A 212 -2.92 -3.60 -3.53
C ALA A 212 -3.26 -2.13 -3.74
N ARG A 213 -4.19 -1.85 -4.67
CA ARG A 213 -4.83 -0.55 -4.84
C ARG A 213 -6.34 -0.69 -4.91
N GLN A 214 -7.07 0.26 -4.31
CA GLN A 214 -8.53 0.31 -4.33
C GLN A 214 -9.12 1.43 -5.21
N GLY A 215 -8.28 2.26 -5.83
CA GLY A 215 -8.73 3.31 -6.75
C GLY A 215 -7.78 3.49 -7.95
N PRO A 216 -8.06 4.42 -8.85
CA PRO A 216 -9.07 4.29 -9.91
C PRO A 216 -8.99 2.99 -10.74
N VAL A 217 -7.88 2.25 -10.68
CA VAL A 217 -7.73 0.92 -11.27
C VAL A 217 -7.44 -0.06 -10.12
N PRO A 218 -8.47 -0.63 -9.49
CA PRO A 218 -8.28 -1.48 -8.33
C PRO A 218 -7.68 -2.81 -8.75
N GLY A 219 -6.67 -3.27 -8.01
CA GLY A 219 -6.00 -4.51 -8.35
C GLY A 219 -4.78 -4.82 -7.52
N ILE A 220 -4.10 -5.89 -7.94
CA ILE A 220 -2.81 -6.32 -7.43
C ILE A 220 -1.73 -5.83 -8.36
N TYR A 221 -0.72 -5.18 -7.80
CA TYR A 221 0.38 -4.57 -8.53
C TYR A 221 1.70 -5.20 -8.11
N VAL A 222 2.67 -5.13 -9.01
CA VAL A 222 4.07 -5.45 -8.75
C VAL A 222 4.93 -4.26 -9.18
N ILE A 223 5.99 -3.97 -8.43
CA ILE A 223 6.97 -2.93 -8.72
C ILE A 223 8.37 -3.42 -8.33
N ASN A 224 9.41 -2.97 -9.04
CA ASN A 224 10.79 -3.24 -8.65
C ASN A 224 11.18 -2.41 -7.43
N ALA A 225 12.17 -2.89 -6.66
CA ALA A 225 12.70 -2.24 -5.46
C ALA A 225 13.20 -0.80 -5.71
N ASP A 226 13.62 -0.49 -6.94
CA ASP A 226 14.09 0.83 -7.36
C ASP A 226 12.96 1.78 -7.81
N GLY A 227 11.70 1.31 -7.78
CA GLY A 227 10.52 2.04 -8.23
C GLY A 227 10.24 1.94 -9.74
N SER A 228 11.01 1.15 -10.48
CA SER A 228 10.76 0.88 -11.91
C SER A 228 9.74 -0.24 -12.12
N ASP A 229 9.24 -0.36 -13.35
CA ASP A 229 8.37 -1.45 -13.82
C ASP A 229 7.14 -1.70 -12.92
N GLU A 230 6.51 -0.62 -12.47
CA GLU A 230 5.21 -0.73 -11.82
C GLU A 230 4.17 -1.20 -12.84
N ARG A 231 3.50 -2.31 -12.54
CA ARG A 231 2.48 -2.88 -13.43
C ARG A 231 1.33 -3.49 -12.65
N LEU A 232 0.12 -3.32 -13.20
CA LEU A 232 -1.08 -4.04 -12.76
C LEU A 232 -0.94 -5.50 -13.18
N LEU A 233 -0.99 -6.41 -12.21
CA LEU A 233 -0.94 -7.86 -12.44
C LEU A 233 -2.34 -8.45 -12.59
N TYR A 234 -3.29 -8.01 -11.76
CA TYR A 234 -4.67 -8.47 -11.81
C TYR A 234 -5.65 -7.40 -11.34
N GLN A 235 -6.67 -7.10 -12.14
CA GLN A 235 -7.72 -6.16 -11.79
C GLN A 235 -8.82 -6.88 -11.00
N THR A 236 -9.14 -6.37 -9.81
CA THR A 236 -10.22 -6.91 -8.97
C THR A 236 -10.79 -5.84 -8.05
N ASN A 237 -11.97 -6.09 -7.50
CA ASN A 237 -12.61 -5.18 -6.56
C ASN A 237 -12.14 -5.45 -5.13
N GLU A 238 -11.87 -4.37 -4.40
CA GLU A 238 -11.43 -4.43 -2.99
C GLU A 238 -10.27 -5.41 -2.72
N PRO A 239 -9.19 -5.42 -3.55
CA PRO A 239 -8.03 -6.26 -3.27
C PRO A 239 -7.37 -5.84 -1.97
N ARG A 240 -6.90 -6.83 -1.19
CA ARG A 240 -6.19 -6.61 0.07
C ARG A 240 -5.15 -7.70 0.32
N ALA A 241 -4.13 -7.32 1.09
CA ALA A 241 -3.11 -8.19 1.65
C ALA A 241 -2.47 -9.18 0.66
N PRO A 242 -1.97 -8.72 -0.51
CA PRO A 242 -1.23 -9.60 -1.40
C PRO A 242 0.06 -10.10 -0.73
N ILE A 243 0.42 -11.34 -1.03
CA ILE A 243 1.66 -11.96 -0.60
C ILE A 243 2.18 -12.91 -1.69
N TRP A 244 3.50 -13.00 -1.82
CA TRP A 244 4.17 -13.92 -2.71
C TRP A 244 3.98 -15.37 -2.25
N SER A 245 3.81 -16.29 -3.21
CA SER A 245 3.94 -17.72 -2.98
C SER A 245 5.36 -18.07 -2.52
N ALA A 246 5.54 -19.27 -1.95
CA ALA A 246 6.82 -19.73 -1.41
C ALA A 246 7.97 -19.74 -2.45
N ASP A 247 7.63 -19.83 -3.74
CA ASP A 247 8.54 -19.85 -4.88
C ASP A 247 8.52 -18.55 -5.71
N ASP A 248 7.86 -17.49 -5.22
CA ASP A 248 7.67 -16.21 -5.91
C ASP A 248 6.96 -16.29 -7.29
N SER A 249 6.33 -17.43 -7.63
CA SER A 249 5.66 -17.62 -8.92
C SER A 249 4.24 -17.04 -9.00
N GLU A 250 3.58 -16.88 -7.85
CA GLU A 250 2.21 -16.36 -7.73
C GLU A 250 2.10 -15.30 -6.64
N ILE A 251 1.12 -14.41 -6.80
CA ILE A 251 0.64 -13.52 -5.73
C ILE A 251 -0.71 -14.02 -5.24
N ILE A 252 -0.79 -14.34 -3.96
CA ILE A 252 -2.03 -14.73 -3.26
C ILE A 252 -2.58 -13.50 -2.54
N PHE A 253 -3.86 -13.22 -2.69
CA PHE A 253 -4.48 -12.00 -2.16
C PHE A 253 -5.93 -12.24 -1.73
N GLY A 254 -6.43 -11.40 -0.82
CA GLY A 254 -7.85 -11.34 -0.48
C GLY A 254 -8.59 -10.40 -1.42
N TYR A 255 -9.84 -10.74 -1.75
CA TYR A 255 -10.71 -9.90 -2.56
C TYR A 255 -12.18 -10.07 -2.19
N GLN A 256 -12.99 -9.09 -2.58
CA GLN A 256 -14.43 -9.14 -2.43
C GLN A 256 -15.06 -10.00 -3.55
N GLY A 257 -15.65 -11.13 -3.16
CA GLY A 257 -16.32 -12.06 -4.05
C GLY A 257 -17.77 -11.68 -4.36
N ALA A 258 -18.60 -12.68 -4.63
CA ALA A 258 -20.01 -12.47 -4.93
C ALA A 258 -20.77 -11.91 -3.73
N THR A 259 -21.72 -11.02 -3.98
CA THR A 259 -22.74 -10.64 -3.00
C THR A 259 -23.86 -11.67 -3.02
N LYS A 260 -24.13 -12.29 -1.86
CA LYS A 260 -25.28 -13.18 -1.66
C LYS A 260 -26.41 -12.45 -0.94
N GLY A 261 -27.63 -12.95 -1.14
CA GLY A 261 -28.82 -12.36 -0.51
C GLY A 261 -29.32 -11.13 -1.28
N GLY A 262 -29.93 -10.20 -0.55
CA GLY A 262 -30.58 -9.04 -1.16
C GLY A 262 -31.94 -9.36 -1.80
N GLY A 263 -32.66 -8.28 -2.13
CA GLY A 263 -33.98 -8.33 -2.74
C GLY A 263 -35.13 -8.56 -1.76
N GLU A 264 -36.33 -8.28 -2.23
CA GLU A 264 -37.56 -8.42 -1.45
C GLU A 264 -38.10 -9.87 -1.53
N ARG A 265 -38.54 -10.39 -0.38
CA ARG A 265 -39.23 -11.66 -0.25
C ARG A 265 -40.56 -11.45 0.45
N CYS A 266 -41.64 -11.76 -0.24
CA CYS A 266 -42.99 -11.62 0.28
C CYS A 266 -43.58 -12.96 0.72
N PHE A 267 -44.17 -12.98 1.91
CA PHE A 267 -44.96 -14.10 2.44
C PHE A 267 -46.39 -13.59 2.69
N GLY A 268 -47.30 -13.93 1.77
CA GLY A 268 -48.62 -13.31 1.72
C GLY A 268 -48.50 -11.81 1.44
N ASN A 269 -49.08 -10.98 2.30
CA ASN A 269 -49.18 -9.53 2.11
C ASN A 269 -48.02 -8.77 2.80
N ARG A 270 -47.01 -9.49 3.30
CA ARG A 270 -45.86 -8.90 3.99
C ARG A 270 -44.60 -9.21 3.23
N CYS A 271 -43.80 -8.18 3.00
CA CYS A 271 -42.55 -8.25 2.28
C CYS A 271 -41.39 -7.90 3.19
N PHE A 272 -40.26 -8.58 2.99
CA PHE A 272 -39.05 -8.43 3.77
C PHE A 272 -37.86 -8.28 2.82
N THR A 273 -37.05 -7.25 3.02
CA THR A 273 -35.77 -7.12 2.32
C THR A 273 -34.75 -8.03 3.00
N LEU A 274 -34.22 -9.01 2.27
CA LEU A 274 -33.14 -9.83 2.78
C LEU A 274 -31.85 -9.01 2.87
N PRO A 275 -31.04 -9.18 3.92
CA PRO A 275 -29.73 -8.54 3.99
C PRO A 275 -28.83 -9.06 2.86
N GLU A 276 -28.00 -8.18 2.32
CA GLU A 276 -26.89 -8.56 1.46
C GLU A 276 -25.70 -8.95 2.33
N THR A 277 -25.05 -10.05 1.97
CA THR A 277 -23.82 -10.52 2.57
C THR A 277 -22.76 -10.61 1.50
N VAL A 278 -21.72 -9.80 1.67
CA VAL A 278 -20.55 -9.80 0.80
C VAL A 278 -19.63 -10.95 1.21
N GLU A 279 -19.25 -11.79 0.25
CA GLU A 279 -18.24 -12.83 0.48
C GLU A 279 -16.83 -12.26 0.39
N TRP A 280 -15.94 -12.75 1.25
CA TRP A 280 -14.50 -12.53 1.15
C TRP A 280 -13.79 -13.84 0.87
N ARG A 281 -12.93 -13.84 -0.15
CA ARG A 281 -12.23 -15.03 -0.63
C ARG A 281 -10.76 -14.71 -0.91
N LEU A 282 -9.97 -15.77 -1.11
CA LEU A 282 -8.62 -15.65 -1.62
C LEU A 282 -8.55 -16.02 -3.10
N GLY A 283 -7.73 -15.29 -3.83
CA GLY A 283 -7.35 -15.59 -5.22
C GLY A 283 -5.84 -15.67 -5.35
N ALA A 284 -5.38 -16.30 -6.41
CA ALA A 284 -3.97 -16.34 -6.79
C ALA A 284 -3.82 -15.90 -8.24
N VAL A 285 -2.78 -15.12 -8.51
CA VAL A 285 -2.41 -14.70 -9.86
C VAL A 285 -0.94 -15.03 -10.14
N ASN A 286 -0.68 -15.66 -11.27
CA ASN A 286 0.67 -15.94 -11.73
C ASN A 286 1.41 -14.66 -12.11
N VAL A 287 2.65 -14.50 -11.64
CA VAL A 287 3.45 -13.28 -11.83
C VAL A 287 3.92 -13.11 -13.28
N ALA A 288 4.11 -14.20 -14.02
CA ALA A 288 4.69 -14.19 -15.36
C ALA A 288 3.67 -13.84 -16.46
N ASP A 289 2.44 -14.36 -16.36
CA ASP A 289 1.42 -14.22 -17.40
C ASP A 289 0.09 -13.61 -16.92
N GLY A 290 -0.06 -13.34 -15.62
CA GLY A 290 -1.28 -12.80 -15.04
C GLY A 290 -2.44 -13.79 -14.98
N ALA A 291 -2.20 -15.09 -15.18
CA ALA A 291 -3.24 -16.11 -15.09
C ALA A 291 -3.80 -16.19 -13.66
N TYR A 292 -5.12 -16.06 -13.55
CA TYR A 292 -5.84 -16.07 -12.28
C TYR A 292 -6.47 -17.44 -11.99
N HIS A 293 -6.47 -17.85 -10.73
CA HIS A 293 -7.36 -18.89 -10.23
C HIS A 293 -7.84 -18.60 -8.80
N ASP A 294 -9.01 -19.13 -8.45
CA ASP A 294 -9.52 -19.08 -7.08
C ASP A 294 -8.71 -19.99 -6.15
N VAL A 295 -8.48 -19.53 -4.93
CA VAL A 295 -7.97 -20.35 -3.83
C VAL A 295 -9.17 -20.80 -2.99
N ARG A 296 -9.28 -22.11 -2.73
CA ARG A 296 -10.41 -22.65 -1.98
C ARG A 296 -10.34 -22.18 -0.53
N THR A 297 -11.33 -21.40 -0.09
CA THR A 297 -11.46 -20.88 1.28
C THR A 297 -12.91 -20.91 1.78
N SER A 298 -13.10 -20.54 3.04
CA SER A 298 -14.38 -20.06 3.58
C SER A 298 -14.76 -18.68 3.00
N GLU A 299 -16.02 -18.27 3.19
CA GLU A 299 -16.63 -17.04 2.63
C GLU A 299 -16.32 -15.76 3.44
N SER A 300 -15.39 -15.83 4.39
CA SER A 300 -14.94 -14.70 5.20
C SER A 300 -13.41 -14.64 5.29
N ALA A 301 -12.73 -15.14 4.26
CA ALA A 301 -11.29 -15.28 4.20
C ALA A 301 -10.58 -13.96 3.85
N ILE A 302 -9.66 -13.53 4.71
CA ILE A 302 -8.88 -12.31 4.54
C ILE A 302 -7.43 -12.53 5.01
N THR A 303 -6.53 -11.63 4.57
CA THR A 303 -5.12 -11.57 5.00
C THR A 303 -4.38 -12.93 4.95
N PRO A 304 -4.09 -13.45 3.75
CA PRO A 304 -3.33 -14.68 3.58
C PRO A 304 -1.87 -14.50 4.02
N SER A 305 -1.22 -15.56 4.49
CA SER A 305 0.22 -15.70 4.72
C SER A 305 0.68 -17.06 4.22
N VAL A 306 1.87 -17.11 3.61
CA VAL A 306 2.37 -18.34 2.98
C VAL A 306 3.56 -18.88 3.78
N ALA A 307 3.54 -20.18 4.04
CA ALA A 307 4.64 -20.91 4.65
C ALA A 307 5.62 -21.41 3.57
N PRO A 308 6.89 -21.71 3.92
CA PRO A 308 7.87 -22.23 2.96
C PRO A 308 7.47 -23.54 2.26
N ASP A 309 6.59 -24.33 2.87
CA ASP A 309 6.07 -25.57 2.28
C ASP A 309 4.87 -25.37 1.34
N GLY A 310 4.45 -24.11 1.12
CA GLY A 310 3.30 -23.74 0.30
C GLY A 310 1.96 -23.72 1.05
N THR A 311 1.94 -24.01 2.36
CA THR A 311 0.73 -23.86 3.19
C THR A 311 0.31 -22.40 3.24
N ILE A 312 -0.96 -22.12 2.95
CA ILE A 312 -1.56 -20.79 3.05
C ILE A 312 -2.36 -20.74 4.36
N VAL A 313 -1.96 -19.84 5.26
CA VAL A 313 -2.74 -19.50 6.45
C VAL A 313 -3.51 -18.21 6.19
N TYR A 314 -4.77 -18.14 6.59
CA TYR A 314 -5.56 -16.91 6.46
C TYR A 314 -6.47 -16.71 7.66
N SER A 315 -6.95 -15.48 7.83
CA SER A 315 -7.93 -15.15 8.86
C SER A 315 -9.34 -15.30 8.30
N ASP A 316 -10.21 -15.95 9.06
CA ASP A 316 -11.65 -15.97 8.87
C ASP A 316 -12.32 -15.18 10.00
N GLY A 317 -13.10 -14.17 9.64
CA GLY A 317 -13.73 -13.27 10.61
C GLY A 317 -14.74 -13.94 11.56
N ASN A 318 -15.21 -15.14 11.24
CA ASN A 318 -16.20 -15.88 12.02
C ASN A 318 -15.60 -17.07 12.77
N ILE A 319 -14.52 -17.67 12.25
CA ILE A 319 -13.94 -18.93 12.74
C ILE A 319 -12.61 -18.72 13.48
N GLY A 320 -11.71 -17.88 12.95
CA GLY A 320 -10.33 -17.76 13.43
C GLY A 320 -9.31 -17.99 12.30
N LEU A 321 -8.15 -18.57 12.61
CA LEU A 321 -7.13 -18.87 11.61
C LEU A 321 -7.37 -20.23 10.97
N MET A 322 -7.32 -20.22 9.64
CA MET A 322 -7.60 -21.33 8.75
C MET A 322 -6.35 -21.67 7.94
N LYS A 323 -6.22 -22.92 7.51
CA LYS A 323 -5.20 -23.37 6.54
C LYS A 323 -5.84 -23.81 5.24
N THR A 324 -5.13 -23.62 4.14
CA THR A 324 -5.42 -24.16 2.82
C THR A 324 -4.14 -24.29 2.00
N THR A 325 -4.26 -24.69 0.74
CA THR A 325 -3.18 -24.68 -0.26
C THR A 325 -3.67 -23.93 -1.51
N SER A 326 -2.76 -23.53 -2.40
CA SER A 326 -3.16 -22.87 -3.66
C SER A 326 -4.10 -23.76 -4.50
N THR A 327 -3.90 -25.09 -4.44
CA THR A 327 -4.77 -26.08 -5.10
C THR A 327 -6.07 -26.38 -4.35
N GLY A 328 -6.22 -25.88 -3.11
CA GLY A 328 -7.42 -26.10 -2.29
C GLY A 328 -7.60 -27.53 -1.76
N ALA A 329 -6.50 -28.29 -1.68
CA ALA A 329 -6.47 -29.66 -1.19
C ALA A 329 -5.36 -29.82 -0.12
N PRO A 330 -5.65 -30.38 1.07
CA PRO A 330 -6.96 -30.82 1.57
C PRO A 330 -7.92 -29.64 1.84
N GLN A 331 -9.16 -29.96 2.24
CA GLN A 331 -10.18 -28.95 2.56
C GLN A 331 -9.67 -27.92 3.56
N PRO A 332 -10.10 -26.65 3.48
CA PRO A 332 -9.70 -25.65 4.45
C PRO A 332 -10.09 -26.05 5.87
N GLU A 333 -9.14 -25.98 6.80
CA GLU A 333 -9.33 -26.43 8.18
C GLU A 333 -8.96 -25.34 9.20
N PRO A 334 -9.78 -25.16 10.25
CA PRO A 334 -9.43 -24.27 11.36
C PRO A 334 -8.40 -24.91 12.28
N PHE A 335 -7.46 -24.13 12.79
CA PHE A 335 -6.44 -24.64 13.72
C PHE A 335 -6.13 -23.72 14.92
N ILE A 336 -6.42 -22.41 14.83
CA ILE A 336 -6.35 -21.46 15.96
C ILE A 336 -7.62 -20.62 15.96
N GLY A 337 -8.43 -20.72 17.02
CA GLY A 337 -9.75 -20.06 17.10
C GLY A 337 -10.75 -20.92 17.84
N ASP A 338 -12.00 -20.45 17.95
CA ASP A 338 -13.06 -21.21 18.62
C ASP A 338 -13.63 -22.28 17.68
N LEU A 339 -13.15 -23.52 17.83
CA LEU A 339 -13.61 -24.69 17.07
C LEU A 339 -15.04 -25.15 17.44
N ARG A 340 -15.73 -24.49 18.39
CA ARG A 340 -17.04 -24.91 18.92
C ARG A 340 -18.15 -23.95 18.50
N VAL A 341 -18.74 -24.20 17.33
CA VAL A 341 -19.81 -23.42 16.67
C VAL A 341 -21.19 -23.50 17.38
N THR A 342 -21.30 -23.39 18.72
CA THR A 342 -22.60 -23.68 19.39
C THR A 342 -23.07 -22.73 20.50
N SER A 343 -22.41 -21.60 20.81
CA SER A 343 -22.91 -20.69 21.86
C SER A 343 -23.57 -19.41 21.30
N PRO A 344 -24.83 -19.09 21.66
CA PRO A 344 -25.55 -17.89 21.21
C PRO A 344 -25.15 -16.58 21.92
N THR A 345 -24.26 -16.61 22.92
CA THR A 345 -23.68 -15.40 23.55
C THR A 345 -22.23 -15.22 23.11
N TYR A 346 -22.03 -15.08 21.80
CA TYR A 346 -20.73 -15.12 21.14
C TYR A 346 -20.06 -13.74 21.10
N ASN A 347 -18.81 -13.66 21.57
CA ASN A 347 -17.88 -12.60 21.23
C ASN A 347 -16.66 -13.27 20.60
N PRO A 348 -16.57 -13.37 19.25
CA PRO A 348 -15.47 -14.07 18.60
C PRO A 348 -14.14 -13.46 19.04
N LEU A 349 -13.16 -14.31 19.34
CA LEU A 349 -11.77 -13.86 19.32
C LEU A 349 -11.48 -13.33 17.90
N ARG A 350 -11.37 -12.00 17.77
CA ARG A 350 -11.01 -11.35 16.52
C ARG A 350 -9.52 -11.58 16.29
N LEU A 351 -9.20 -12.50 15.37
CA LEU A 351 -7.84 -12.85 14.95
C LEU A 351 -7.59 -12.30 13.55
N MET A 352 -6.51 -11.54 13.36
CA MET A 352 -6.24 -10.84 12.11
C MET A 352 -4.74 -10.79 11.79
N SER A 353 -4.41 -10.50 10.53
CA SER A 353 -3.04 -10.26 10.05
C SER A 353 -2.03 -11.35 10.47
N PRO A 354 -2.29 -12.64 10.14
CA PRO A 354 -1.39 -13.73 10.46
C PRO A 354 -0.11 -13.63 9.60
N VAL A 355 1.02 -14.00 10.18
CA VAL A 355 2.32 -14.07 9.49
C VAL A 355 3.08 -15.31 9.96
N VAL A 356 3.32 -16.22 9.03
CA VAL A 356 4.11 -17.45 9.26
C VAL A 356 5.59 -17.08 9.38
N SER A 357 6.31 -17.75 10.28
CA SER A 357 7.75 -17.56 10.44
C SER A 357 8.54 -18.05 9.22
N PRO A 358 9.75 -17.50 8.94
CA PRO A 358 10.54 -17.90 7.78
C PRO A 358 10.91 -19.38 7.72
N ASP A 359 10.96 -20.07 8.86
CA ASP A 359 11.21 -21.50 8.97
C ASP A 359 9.94 -22.36 8.90
N GLY A 360 8.76 -21.74 8.81
CA GLY A 360 7.46 -22.42 8.77
C GLY A 360 7.03 -23.08 10.09
N SER A 361 7.73 -22.87 11.20
CA SER A 361 7.43 -23.55 12.46
C SER A 361 6.41 -22.84 13.34
N GLN A 362 6.29 -21.51 13.18
CA GLN A 362 5.52 -20.65 14.07
C GLN A 362 4.66 -19.66 13.27
N ILE A 363 3.68 -19.09 13.95
CA ILE A 363 2.84 -18.03 13.41
C ILE A 363 2.66 -16.93 14.44
N ILE A 364 2.71 -15.67 13.98
CA ILE A 364 2.30 -14.51 14.76
C ILE A 364 1.03 -13.92 14.17
N TYR A 365 0.18 -13.37 15.02
CA TYR A 365 -1.10 -12.82 14.60
C TYR A 365 -1.58 -11.76 15.59
N MET A 366 -2.45 -10.87 15.10
CA MET A 366 -3.14 -9.92 15.95
C MET A 366 -4.34 -10.60 16.62
N VAL A 367 -4.52 -10.34 17.91
CA VAL A 367 -5.69 -10.76 18.70
C VAL A 367 -6.29 -9.56 19.42
N LYS A 368 -7.62 -9.43 19.37
CA LYS A 368 -8.31 -8.39 20.14
C LYS A 368 -8.43 -8.80 21.61
N GLN A 369 -7.75 -8.07 22.49
CA GLN A 369 -7.87 -8.17 23.95
C GLN A 369 -8.47 -6.85 24.43
N GLN A 370 -9.78 -6.79 24.72
CA GLN A 370 -10.45 -5.52 25.00
C GLN A 370 -9.70 -4.70 26.08
N PRO A 371 -9.45 -3.38 25.86
CA PRO A 371 -9.90 -2.55 24.73
C PRO A 371 -8.96 -2.56 23.50
N THR A 372 -7.82 -3.24 23.56
CA THR A 372 -6.68 -3.09 22.63
C THR A 372 -6.51 -4.25 21.65
N TRP A 373 -5.58 -4.07 20.71
CA TRP A 373 -5.04 -5.16 19.90
C TRP A 373 -3.68 -5.57 20.44
N GLN A 374 -3.43 -6.87 20.49
CA GLN A 374 -2.18 -7.45 20.98
C GLN A 374 -1.64 -8.46 19.96
N ILE A 375 -0.34 -8.76 20.05
CA ILE A 375 0.33 -9.76 19.23
C ILE A 375 0.41 -11.05 20.03
N ALA A 376 -0.05 -12.13 19.41
CA ALA A 376 0.09 -13.49 19.90
C ALA A 376 0.97 -14.31 18.96
N GLN A 377 1.47 -15.42 19.49
CA GLN A 377 2.26 -16.41 18.78
C GLN A 377 1.74 -17.80 19.08
N ALA A 378 1.83 -18.69 18.10
CA ALA A 378 1.53 -20.11 18.24
C ALA A 378 2.49 -20.95 17.40
N ALA A 379 2.57 -22.25 17.70
CA ALA A 379 3.13 -23.22 16.78
C ALA A 379 2.21 -23.41 15.58
N MET A 380 2.76 -23.81 14.43
CA MET A 380 1.97 -24.02 13.22
C MET A 380 0.95 -25.17 13.34
N ASP A 381 1.06 -26.06 14.32
CA ASP A 381 0.03 -27.05 14.66
C ASP A 381 -1.13 -26.49 15.51
N GLY A 382 -1.09 -25.21 15.88
CA GLY A 382 -2.07 -24.53 16.72
C GLY A 382 -1.79 -24.63 18.22
N GLY A 383 -0.76 -25.38 18.63
CA GLY A 383 -0.31 -25.51 20.01
C GLY A 383 0.48 -24.31 20.52
N ASN A 384 0.83 -24.35 21.81
CA ASN A 384 1.74 -23.39 22.46
C ASN A 384 1.37 -21.91 22.28
N GLN A 385 0.08 -21.60 22.21
CA GLN A 385 -0.41 -20.23 22.03
C GLN A 385 -0.03 -19.36 23.23
N ARG A 386 0.55 -18.18 22.97
CA ARG A 386 0.92 -17.21 24.00
C ARG A 386 0.84 -15.78 23.49
N LEU A 387 0.51 -14.85 24.39
CA LEU A 387 0.63 -13.41 24.15
C LEU A 387 2.09 -12.98 24.23
N LEU A 388 2.56 -12.28 23.19
CA LEU A 388 3.88 -11.64 23.15
C LEU A 388 3.82 -10.21 23.68
N THR A 389 2.78 -9.47 23.29
CA THR A 389 2.50 -8.15 23.88
C THR A 389 1.35 -8.28 24.86
N ARG A 390 1.46 -7.57 25.98
CA ARG A 390 0.47 -7.61 27.05
C ARG A 390 0.11 -6.20 27.44
N ASP A 391 -1.17 -6.05 27.73
CA ASP A 391 -1.68 -4.87 28.38
C ASP A 391 -1.51 -5.00 29.89
N ASN A 392 -1.13 -3.92 30.58
CA ASN A 392 -1.20 -3.90 32.04
C ASN A 392 -2.62 -3.47 32.40
N PRO A 393 -3.46 -4.34 32.97
CA PRO A 393 -4.87 -4.03 33.22
C PRO A 393 -5.09 -2.91 34.25
N LEU A 394 -4.02 -2.49 34.95
CA LEU A 394 -4.03 -1.38 35.90
C LEU A 394 -3.38 -0.11 35.34
N ALA A 395 -2.91 -0.11 34.10
CA ALA A 395 -2.34 1.06 33.46
C ALA A 395 -3.45 2.04 33.03
N LEU A 396 -3.15 3.34 33.11
CA LEU A 396 -4.06 4.39 32.63
C LEU A 396 -4.14 4.43 31.09
N ALA A 397 -3.11 3.92 30.41
CA ALA A 397 -3.05 3.82 28.96
C ALA A 397 -2.92 2.35 28.58
N HIS A 398 -3.70 1.97 27.56
CA HIS A 398 -3.78 0.62 27.02
C HIS A 398 -3.35 0.71 25.55
N PRO A 399 -2.05 0.60 25.23
CA PRO A 399 -1.58 0.74 23.86
C PRO A 399 -1.82 -0.54 23.06
N SER A 400 -2.09 -0.37 21.77
CA SER A 400 -2.20 -1.46 20.82
C SER A 400 -0.84 -1.85 20.25
N ALA A 401 -0.71 -3.12 19.87
CA ALA A 401 0.36 -3.67 19.06
C ALA A 401 -0.26 -4.34 17.81
N VAL A 402 0.12 -3.88 16.63
CA VAL A 402 -0.56 -4.20 15.36
C VAL A 402 0.44 -4.42 14.22
N ALA A 403 -0.05 -4.96 13.10
CA ALA A 403 0.68 -5.21 11.86
C ALA A 403 2.06 -5.88 12.09
N PRO A 404 2.14 -7.02 12.79
CA PRO A 404 3.40 -7.68 13.07
C PRO A 404 4.04 -8.25 11.79
N GLN A 405 5.37 -8.32 11.76
CA GLN A 405 6.17 -8.95 10.71
C GLN A 405 7.40 -9.64 11.32
N TRP A 406 7.77 -10.79 10.78
CA TRP A 406 9.01 -11.48 11.17
C TRP A 406 10.23 -10.82 10.54
N SER A 407 11.36 -10.86 11.24
CA SER A 407 12.66 -10.64 10.60
C SER A 407 12.96 -11.78 9.61
N PRO A 408 13.73 -11.52 8.54
CA PRO A 408 14.08 -12.57 7.56
C PRO A 408 14.85 -13.75 8.14
N ASP A 409 15.47 -13.59 9.31
CA ASP A 409 16.17 -14.64 10.04
C ASP A 409 15.33 -15.28 11.16
N GLY A 410 14.06 -14.86 11.34
CA GLY A 410 13.11 -15.38 12.31
C GLY A 410 13.43 -15.06 13.77
N LYS A 411 14.45 -14.25 14.06
CA LYS A 411 14.87 -13.96 15.45
C LYS A 411 14.14 -12.80 16.10
N GLN A 412 13.55 -11.92 15.30
CA GLN A 412 12.88 -10.72 15.77
C GLN A 412 11.52 -10.54 15.11
N ILE A 413 10.69 -9.72 15.75
CA ILE A 413 9.37 -9.32 15.26
C ILE A 413 9.34 -7.79 15.25
N LEU A 414 9.04 -7.21 14.09
CA LEU A 414 8.75 -5.79 13.91
C LEU A 414 7.23 -5.58 13.98
N PHE A 415 6.79 -4.50 14.62
CA PHE A 415 5.36 -4.19 14.76
C PHE A 415 5.13 -2.69 14.96
N LEU A 416 3.88 -2.24 14.79
CA LEU A 416 3.45 -0.88 15.15
C LEU A 416 2.88 -0.85 16.56
N SER A 417 3.17 0.22 17.31
CA SER A 417 2.51 0.48 18.59
C SER A 417 2.26 1.97 18.78
N ASP A 418 1.12 2.30 19.40
CA ASP A 418 0.70 3.66 19.76
C ASP A 418 1.09 4.05 21.19
N ARG A 419 1.99 3.29 21.84
CA ARG A 419 2.39 3.45 23.25
C ARG A 419 2.97 4.82 23.61
N ASN A 420 3.45 5.57 22.63
CA ASN A 420 3.96 6.93 22.78
C ASN A 420 2.94 8.00 22.34
N GLY A 421 1.67 7.63 22.15
CA GLY A 421 0.58 8.52 21.72
C GLY A 421 0.41 8.63 20.20
N ARG A 422 1.24 7.95 19.41
CA ARG A 422 1.18 7.87 17.94
C ARG A 422 1.78 6.54 17.46
N TRP A 423 1.42 6.09 16.26
CA TRP A 423 1.95 4.85 15.69
C TRP A 423 3.43 4.99 15.35
N GLU A 424 4.25 4.13 15.95
CA GLU A 424 5.69 4.06 15.69
C GLU A 424 6.14 2.60 15.57
N PHE A 425 7.33 2.41 14.99
CA PHE A 425 7.92 1.09 14.81
C PHE A 425 8.61 0.59 16.10
N PHE A 426 8.33 -0.65 16.45
CA PHE A 426 8.96 -1.36 17.56
C PHE A 426 9.43 -2.74 17.13
N THR A 427 10.53 -3.19 17.69
CA THR A 427 11.00 -4.58 17.56
C THR A 427 10.95 -5.30 18.90
N MET A 428 10.85 -6.61 18.85
CA MET A 428 11.09 -7.51 19.98
C MET A 428 11.80 -8.77 19.49
N ASN A 429 12.40 -9.53 20.40
CA ASN A 429 12.85 -10.89 20.11
C ASN A 429 11.63 -11.78 19.77
N ALA A 430 11.85 -12.88 19.07
CA ALA A 430 10.83 -13.87 18.71
C ALA A 430 10.01 -14.41 19.91
N ASP A 431 10.56 -14.33 21.12
CA ASP A 431 9.91 -14.74 22.37
C ASP A 431 9.13 -13.64 23.08
N GLY A 432 9.10 -12.42 22.51
CA GLY A 432 8.45 -11.24 23.07
C GLY A 432 9.32 -10.40 24.01
N SER A 433 10.55 -10.82 24.29
CA SER A 433 11.48 -10.07 25.13
C SER A 433 12.17 -8.92 24.37
N ASN A 434 12.86 -8.04 25.10
CA ASN A 434 13.68 -6.96 24.54
C ASN A 434 12.92 -6.04 23.56
N VAL A 435 11.76 -5.54 23.99
CA VAL A 435 10.98 -4.58 23.19
C VAL A 435 11.73 -3.25 23.09
N GLN A 436 11.96 -2.76 21.88
CA GLN A 436 12.67 -1.51 21.61
C GLN A 436 11.99 -0.70 20.51
N GLN A 437 12.01 0.63 20.64
CA GLN A 437 11.61 1.53 19.56
C GLN A 437 12.73 1.59 18.51
N VAL A 438 12.36 1.47 17.24
CA VAL A 438 13.29 1.48 16.11
C VAL A 438 12.86 2.52 15.08
N LEU A 439 13.77 2.90 14.18
CA LEU A 439 13.46 3.74 13.01
C LEU A 439 12.75 5.06 13.35
N LYS A 440 13.01 5.63 14.54
CA LYS A 440 12.36 6.87 15.00
C LYS A 440 12.62 8.04 14.05
N ASN A 441 13.77 8.07 13.40
CA ASN A 441 14.10 9.07 12.39
C ASN A 441 13.14 9.02 11.17
N ILE A 442 12.58 7.86 10.84
CA ILE A 442 11.54 7.74 9.80
C ILE A 442 10.22 8.28 10.36
N THR A 443 9.79 7.81 11.54
CA THR A 443 8.50 8.22 12.09
C THR A 443 8.48 9.68 12.51
N ASP A 444 9.61 10.32 12.78
CA ASP A 444 9.67 11.78 13.00
C ASP A 444 9.38 12.59 11.73
N GLN A 445 9.52 11.98 10.55
CA GLN A 445 9.29 12.61 9.25
C GLN A 445 7.96 12.19 8.61
N ILE A 446 7.52 10.95 8.84
CA ILE A 446 6.32 10.37 8.26
C ILE A 446 5.36 9.96 9.38
N GLU A 447 4.14 10.47 9.33
CA GLU A 447 3.08 10.08 10.24
C GLU A 447 2.43 8.77 9.77
N ILE A 448 2.59 7.71 10.56
CA ILE A 448 1.90 6.45 10.33
C ILE A 448 0.48 6.52 10.90
N ARG A 449 -0.52 6.18 10.10
CA ARG A 449 -1.93 6.05 10.46
C ARG A 449 -2.39 4.62 10.23
N TYR A 450 -2.94 4.01 11.26
CA TYR A 450 -3.52 2.67 11.20
C TYR A 450 -5.00 2.72 11.56
N ASP A 451 -5.85 2.14 10.69
CA ASP A 451 -7.31 2.19 10.75
C ASP A 451 -7.97 0.90 11.23
N TYR A 452 -7.16 -0.11 11.61
CA TYR A 452 -7.59 -1.43 12.07
C TYR A 452 -8.32 -2.29 11.02
N GLN A 453 -8.13 -2.03 9.72
CA GLN A 453 -8.76 -2.76 8.61
C GLN A 453 -8.01 -4.04 8.17
N ALA A 454 -7.32 -4.73 9.09
CA ALA A 454 -6.53 -5.95 8.81
C ALA A 454 -5.27 -5.77 7.93
N GLY A 455 -4.95 -4.56 7.48
CA GLY A 455 -3.86 -4.32 6.53
C GLY A 455 -2.47 -4.71 7.05
N ARG A 456 -1.61 -5.16 6.14
CA ARG A 456 -0.17 -5.28 6.36
C ARG A 456 0.45 -3.90 6.19
N MET A 457 0.84 -3.24 7.28
CA MET A 457 1.45 -1.91 7.16
C MET A 457 2.88 -1.93 6.63
N MET A 458 3.54 -3.09 6.66
CA MET A 458 4.97 -3.19 6.37
C MET A 458 5.41 -4.59 5.92
N SER A 459 6.63 -4.66 5.39
CA SER A 459 7.34 -5.89 5.04
C SER A 459 8.84 -5.72 5.25
N TRP A 460 9.49 -6.75 5.79
CA TRP A 460 10.90 -6.74 6.18
C TRP A 460 11.70 -7.73 5.34
N ALA A 461 12.70 -7.23 4.60
CA ALA A 461 13.61 -8.02 3.76
C ALA A 461 15.08 -7.93 4.25
N LYS A 462 15.93 -8.83 3.74
CA LYS A 462 17.36 -8.93 4.10
C LYS A 462 18.19 -7.72 3.69
#